data_AF-U5WBS1-F1
#
_entry.id   AF-U5WBS1-F1
#
_cell.length_a   1.000
_cell.length_b   1.000
_cell.length_c   1.000
_cell.angle_alpha   90.00
_cell.angle_beta   90.00
_cell.angle_gamma   90.00
#
_symmetry.space_group_name_H-M   'P 1'
#
loop_
_entity.id
_entity.type
_entity.pdbx_description
1 polymer ?
#
loop_
_entity_poly.entity_id
_entity_poly.type
_entity_poly.pdbx_seq_one_letter_code
_entity_poly.pdbx_strand_id
1 'polypeptide(L)'
;MASVEEVKANVAASVDGTQRAVASILQVSDQLDEALTRLRMTAIGSFHPSIAMAIAQLEQARNRLDEAQTLARSAMDSADAYRMIV
;
A
#
# COMPACT_ATOMS: atom_id res chain seq x y z
N MET A 1 -23.73 13.98 -21.46
CA MET A 1 -22.25 14.04 -21.46
C MET A 1 -21.84 14.77 -20.20
N ALA A 2 -20.90 14.25 -19.43
CA ALA A 2 -20.37 14.94 -18.25
C ALA A 2 -19.66 16.23 -18.67
N SER A 3 -19.74 17.27 -17.84
CA SER A 3 -18.99 18.51 -18.08
C SER A 3 -17.49 18.34 -17.79
N VAL A 4 -16.64 19.19 -18.36
CA VAL A 4 -15.19 19.18 -18.06
C VAL A 4 -14.94 19.35 -16.55
N GLU A 5 -15.68 20.23 -15.90
CA GLU A 5 -15.58 20.44 -14.45
C GLU A 5 -15.97 19.19 -13.65
N GLU A 6 -17.01 18.47 -14.09
CA GLU A 6 -17.42 17.21 -13.47
C GLU A 6 -16.33 16.13 -13.62
N VAL A 7 -15.69 16.04 -14.79
CA VAL A 7 -14.56 15.13 -15.02
C VAL A 7 -13.39 15.48 -14.11
N LYS A 8 -13.00 16.75 -14.02
CA LYS A 8 -11.91 17.21 -13.14
C LYS A 8 -12.19 16.93 -11.67
N ALA A 9 -13.42 17.17 -11.21
CA ALA A 9 -13.85 16.90 -9.85
C ALA A 9 -13.78 15.39 -9.53
N ASN A 10 -14.24 14.53 -10.44
CA ASN A 10 -14.17 13.08 -10.26
C ASN A 10 -12.72 12.57 -10.20
N VAL A 11 -11.85 13.10 -11.06
CA VAL A 11 -10.42 12.75 -11.04
C VAL A 11 -9.78 13.19 -9.72
N ALA A 12 -10.03 14.42 -9.27
CA ALA A 12 -9.52 14.91 -7.98
C ALA A 12 -10.01 14.04 -6.81
N ALA A 13 -11.29 13.70 -6.77
CA ALA A 13 -11.84 12.81 -5.74
C ALA A 13 -11.22 11.41 -5.76
N SER A 14 -10.89 10.88 -6.94
CA SER A 14 -10.19 9.60 -7.08
C SER A 14 -8.75 9.66 -6.57
N VAL A 15 -8.04 10.77 -6.83
CA VAL A 15 -6.68 11.01 -6.31
C VAL A 15 -6.73 11.10 -4.79
N ASP A 16 -7.64 11.87 -4.21
CA ASP A 16 -7.82 11.99 -2.75
C ASP A 16 -8.19 10.65 -2.10
N GLY A 17 -9.01 9.84 -2.78
CA GLY A 17 -9.32 8.47 -2.35
C GLY A 17 -8.07 7.59 -2.32
N THR A 18 -7.28 7.63 -3.39
CA THR A 18 -6.05 6.84 -3.52
C THR A 18 -4.98 7.28 -2.52
N GLN A 19 -4.85 8.58 -2.27
CA GLN A 19 -3.91 9.13 -1.30
C GLN A 19 -4.21 8.63 0.11
N ARG A 20 -5.50 8.56 0.50
CA ARG A 20 -5.92 7.98 1.78
C ARG A 20 -5.61 6.48 1.84
N ALA A 21 -5.82 5.75 0.74
CA ALA A 21 -5.47 4.33 0.70
C ALA A 21 -3.95 4.10 0.87
N VAL A 22 -3.11 4.94 0.25
CA VAL A 22 -1.64 4.89 0.42
C VAL A 22 -1.24 5.15 1.87
N ALA A 23 -1.86 6.12 2.54
CA ALA A 23 -1.59 6.37 3.96
C ALA A 23 -1.96 5.15 4.83
N SER A 24 -3.10 4.51 4.55
CA SER A 24 -3.49 3.27 5.24
C SER A 24 -2.52 2.11 4.95
N ILE A 25 -2.04 1.96 3.71
CA ILE A 25 -1.04 0.94 3.35
C ILE A 25 0.25 1.12 4.16
N LEU A 26 0.73 2.36 4.30
CA LEU A 26 1.90 2.67 5.12
C LEU A 26 1.70 2.27 6.57
N GLN A 27 0.55 2.64 7.17
CA GLN A 27 0.23 2.25 8.54
C GLN A 27 0.19 0.73 8.72
N VAL A 28 -0.38 -0.01 7.75
CA VAL A 28 -0.38 -1.48 7.79
C VAL A 28 1.03 -2.02 7.66
N SER A 29 1.88 -1.46 6.78
CA SER A 29 3.27 -1.89 6.61
C SER A 29 4.06 -1.78 7.92
N ASP A 30 3.91 -0.66 8.65
CA ASP A 30 4.53 -0.46 9.97
C ASP A 30 4.07 -1.52 10.97
N GLN A 31 2.77 -1.83 11.00
CA GLN A 31 2.22 -2.87 11.88
C GLN A 31 2.75 -4.27 11.54
N LEU A 32 2.93 -4.57 10.24
CA LEU A 32 3.54 -5.84 9.82
C LEU A 32 5.01 -5.91 10.22
N ASP A 33 5.76 -4.81 10.14
CA ASP A 33 7.17 -4.74 10.56
C ASP A 33 7.34 -5.01 12.06
N GLU A 34 6.46 -4.45 12.88
CA GLU A 34 6.45 -4.77 14.31
C GLU A 34 6.13 -6.25 14.57
N ALA A 35 5.14 -6.81 13.88
CA ALA A 35 4.74 -8.21 14.05
C ALA A 35 5.89 -9.16 13.66
N LEU A 36 6.57 -8.84 12.56
CA LEU A 36 7.71 -9.58 12.05
C LEU A 36 8.89 -9.52 13.03
N THR A 37 9.15 -8.35 13.62
CA THR A 37 10.14 -8.18 14.68
C THR A 37 9.82 -9.06 15.89
N ARG A 38 8.56 -9.05 16.38
CA ARG A 38 8.12 -9.90 17.49
C ARG A 38 8.27 -11.40 17.19
N LEU A 39 7.94 -11.84 15.98
CA LEU A 39 8.11 -13.24 15.58
C LEU A 39 9.59 -13.63 15.51
N ARG A 40 10.44 -12.78 14.95
CA ARG A 40 11.90 -13.03 14.90
C ARG A 40 12.50 -13.15 16.29
N MET A 41 12.10 -12.29 17.23
CA MET A 41 12.53 -12.38 18.63
C MET A 41 12.04 -13.68 19.30
N THR A 42 10.81 -14.10 19.01
CA THR A 42 10.23 -15.35 19.54
C THR A 42 10.91 -16.59 18.98
N ALA A 43 11.40 -16.52 17.74
CA ALA A 43 12.14 -17.59 17.08
C ALA A 43 13.58 -17.76 17.60
N ILE A 44 14.10 -16.82 18.42
CA ILE A 44 15.46 -16.93 18.96
C ILE A 44 15.55 -18.20 19.81
N GLY A 45 16.42 -19.12 19.41
CA GLY A 45 16.60 -20.41 20.07
C GLY A 45 15.54 -21.48 19.72
N SER A 46 14.62 -21.19 18.79
CA SER A 46 13.58 -22.12 18.33
C SER A 46 13.47 -22.13 16.80
N PHE A 47 13.77 -23.26 16.18
CA PHE A 47 13.63 -23.46 14.72
C PHE A 47 12.30 -24.13 14.35
N HIS A 48 11.21 -23.74 15.00
CA HIS A 48 9.92 -24.34 14.70
C HIS A 48 9.45 -23.94 13.28
N PRO A 49 9.20 -24.90 12.36
CA PRO A 49 8.89 -24.60 10.95
C PRO A 49 7.67 -23.69 10.74
N SER A 50 6.68 -23.75 11.63
CA SER A 50 5.50 -22.87 11.53
C SER A 50 5.84 -21.39 11.75
N ILE A 51 6.81 -21.07 12.61
CA ILE A 51 7.24 -19.69 12.85
C ILE A 51 8.01 -19.18 11.63
N ALA A 52 8.90 -20.01 11.07
CA ALA A 52 9.60 -19.67 9.83
C ALA A 52 8.63 -19.37 8.68
N MET A 53 7.58 -20.19 8.53
CA MET A 53 6.53 -19.97 7.53
C MET A 53 5.73 -18.68 7.79
N ALA A 54 5.37 -18.39 9.05
CA ALA A 54 4.67 -17.16 9.40
C ALA A 54 5.51 -15.92 9.08
N ILE A 55 6.81 -15.93 9.39
CA ILE A 55 7.75 -14.85 9.03
C ILE A 55 7.79 -14.66 7.51
N ALA A 56 7.97 -15.73 6.74
CA ALA A 56 8.02 -15.65 5.29
C ALA A 56 6.73 -15.09 4.67
N GLN A 57 5.57 -15.45 5.22
CA GLN A 57 4.28 -14.91 4.78
C GLN A 57 4.14 -13.41 5.08
N LEU A 58 4.61 -12.94 6.23
CA LEU A 58 4.61 -11.51 6.56
C LEU A 58 5.57 -10.72 5.66
N GLU A 59 6.76 -11.26 5.37
CA GLU A 59 7.71 -10.67 4.42
C GLU A 59 7.09 -10.54 3.02
N GLN A 60 6.39 -11.59 2.56
CA GLN A 60 5.68 -11.53 1.29
C GLN A 60 4.55 -10.51 1.29
N ALA A 61 3.78 -10.40 2.38
CA ALA A 61 2.73 -9.41 2.52
C ALA A 61 3.28 -7.99 2.42
N ARG A 62 4.41 -7.70 3.08
CA ARG A 62 5.09 -6.40 2.99
C ARG A 62 5.51 -6.07 1.57
N ASN A 63 6.17 -7.00 0.87
CA ASN A 63 6.58 -6.77 -0.52
C ASN A 63 5.38 -6.42 -1.42
N ARG A 64 4.21 -7.05 -1.20
CA ARG A 64 2.99 -6.75 -1.93
C ARG A 64 2.39 -5.38 -1.59
N LEU A 65 2.51 -4.95 -0.34
CA LEU A 65 2.08 -3.60 0.07
C LEU A 65 2.97 -2.52 -0.54
N ASP A 66 4.28 -2.74 -0.61
CA ASP A 66 5.23 -1.83 -1.25
C ASP A 66 4.95 -1.69 -2.76
N GLU A 67 4.65 -2.81 -3.43
CA GLU A 67 4.22 -2.82 -4.83
C GLU A 67 2.90 -2.06 -5.02
N ALA A 68 1.89 -2.34 -4.18
CA ALA A 68 0.61 -1.67 -4.22
C ALA A 68 0.73 -0.15 -4.01
N GLN A 69 1.57 0.28 -3.07
CA GLN A 69 1.87 1.69 -2.85
C GLN A 69 2.51 2.34 -4.07
N THR A 70 3.46 1.66 -4.70
CA THR A 70 4.14 2.16 -5.91
C THR A 70 3.16 2.33 -7.06
N LEU A 71 2.33 1.32 -7.31
CA LEU A 71 1.30 1.37 -8.36
C LEU A 71 0.25 2.45 -8.08
N ALA A 72 -0.19 2.60 -6.83
CA ALA A 72 -1.16 3.63 -6.43
C ALA A 72 -0.61 5.04 -6.67
N ARG A 73 0.66 5.30 -6.35
CA ARG A 73 1.32 6.59 -6.64
C ARG A 73 1.38 6.87 -8.14
N SER A 74 1.83 5.90 -8.94
CA SER A 74 1.87 6.03 -10.39
C SER A 74 0.49 6.27 -11.01
N ALA A 75 -0.56 5.68 -10.45
CA ALA A 75 -1.93 5.90 -10.89
C ALA A 75 -2.40 7.34 -10.58
N MET A 76 -2.06 7.89 -9.42
CA MET A 76 -2.33 9.29 -9.08
C MET A 76 -1.61 10.24 -10.03
N ASP A 77 -0.31 10.02 -10.29
CA ASP A 77 0.47 10.85 -11.22
C ASP A 77 -0.16 10.84 -12.63
N SER A 78 -0.60 9.67 -13.10
CA SER A 78 -1.28 9.52 -14.39
C SER A 78 -2.64 10.23 -14.43
N ALA A 79 -3.41 10.14 -13.34
CA ALA A 79 -4.71 10.79 -13.21
C ALA A 79 -4.56 12.32 -13.17
N ASP A 80 -3.57 12.83 -12.43
CA ASP A 80 -3.28 14.27 -12.39
C ASP A 80 -2.78 14.81 -13.73
N ALA A 81 -1.95 14.04 -14.45
CA ALA A 81 -1.55 14.41 -15.80
C ALA A 81 -2.77 14.54 -16.73
N TYR A 82 -3.73 13.61 -16.64
CA TYR A 82 -5.00 13.71 -17.38
C TYR A 82 -5.80 14.96 -16.99
N ARG A 83 -5.90 15.27 -15.70
CA ARG A 83 -6.63 16.45 -15.19
C ARG A 83 -6.07 17.78 -15.70
N MET A 84 -4.77 17.83 -16.02
CA MET A 84 -4.10 19.03 -16.55
C MET A 84 -4.35 19.26 -18.05
N ILE A 85 -4.66 18.19 -18.82
CA ILE A 85 -4.86 18.28 -20.27
C ILE A 85 -6.32 18.45 -20.69
N VAL A 86 -7.27 18.07 -19.82
CA VAL A 86 -8.72 18.32 -20.02
C VAL A 86 -9.14 19.66 -19.45
#